data_AF-A0A950GA71-F1
#
_entry.id   AF-A0A950GA71-F1
#
_cell.length_a   1.000
_cell.length_b   1.000
_cell.length_c   1.000
_cell.angle_alpha   90.00
_cell.angle_beta   90.00
_cell.angle_gamma   90.00
#
_symmetry.space_group_name_H-M   'P 1'
#
loop_
_entity.id
_entity.type
_entity.pdbx_description
1 polymer ?
#
loop_
_entity_poly.entity_id
_entity_poly.type
_entity_poly.pdbx_seq_one_letter_code
_entity_poly.pdbx_strand_id
1 'polypeptide(L)' 'VIDVHVSRLRQKVDKPFATPLIHTVRNAGYMLRADPA' A
#
# COMPACT_ATOMS: atom_id res chain seq x y z
N VAL A 1 -1.04 -5.27 14.60
CA VAL A 1 -1.11 -6.39 13.61
C VAL A 1 -1.44 -5.90 12.20
N ILE A 2 -2.32 -4.91 12.03
CA ILE A 2 -2.67 -4.34 10.72
C ILE A 2 -1.44 -3.94 9.90
N ASP A 3 -0.50 -3.17 10.49
CA ASP A 3 0.71 -2.74 9.79
C ASP A 3 1.61 -3.90 9.34
N VAL A 4 1.61 -5.02 10.10
CA VAL A 4 2.32 -6.25 9.72
C VAL A 4 1.69 -6.87 8.49
N HIS A 5 0.36 -6.94 8.44
CA HIS A 5 -0.35 -7.47 7.27
C HIS A 5 -0.16 -6.56 6.04
N VAL A 6 -0.26 -5.24 6.23
CA VAL A 6 -0.03 -4.27 5.15
C VAL A 6 1.41 -4.34 4.65
N SER A 7 2.40 -4.44 5.54
CA SER A 7 3.81 -4.59 5.15
C SER A 7 4.04 -5.85 4.32
N ARG A 8 3.48 -6.99 4.74
CA ARG A 8 3.55 -8.25 3.97
C ARG A 8 2.84 -8.15 2.62
N LEU A 9 1.73 -7.42 2.56
CA LEU A 9 1.00 -7.20 1.31
C LEU A 9 1.83 -6.33 0.34
N ARG A 10 2.37 -5.20 0.82
CA ARG A 10 3.27 -4.32 0.04
C ARG A 10 4.50 -5.04 -0.50
N GLN A 11 5.06 -5.99 0.26
CA GLN A 11 6.17 -6.83 -0.23
C GLN A 11 5.81 -7.66 -1.46
N LYS A 12 4.53 -8.04 -1.62
CA LYS A 12 4.06 -8.86 -2.74
C LYS A 12 3.50 -8.05 -3.90
N VAL A 13 2.82 -6.94 -3.61
CA VAL A 13 2.05 -6.19 -4.62
C VAL A 13 2.65 -4.84 -4.99
N ASP A 14 3.53 -4.27 -4.17
CA ASP A 14 4.17 -2.98 -4.48
C ASP A 14 5.64 -3.18 -4.85
N LYS A 15 6.43 -3.92 -4.04
CA LYS A 15 7.89 -4.09 -4.29
C LYS A 15 8.28 -4.59 -5.69
N PRO A 16 7.58 -5.58 -6.30
CA PRO A 16 7.98 -6.08 -7.61
C PRO A 16 7.51 -5.19 -8.78
N PHE A 17 6.79 -4.10 -8.51
CA PHE A 17 6.22 -3.23 -9.54
C PHE A 17 6.72 -1.79 -9.36
N ALA A 18 6.76 -1.04 -10.46
CA ALA A 18 7.22 0.36 -10.43
C ALA A 18 6.21 1.29 -9.73
N THR A 19 4.93 0.93 -9.76
CA THR A 19 3.84 1.76 -9.23
C THR A 19 3.26 1.12 -7.96
N PRO A 20 3.38 1.77 -6.79
CA PRO A 20 2.76 1.29 -5.57
C PRO A 20 1.24 1.47 -5.61
N LEU A 21 0.50 0.43 -5.22
CA LEU A 21 -0.96 0.44 -5.16
C LEU A 21 -1.47 0.87 -3.78
N ILE A 22 -0.72 0.59 -2.70
CA ILE A 22 -1.18 0.81 -1.32
C ILE A 22 -0.66 2.13 -0.76
N HIS A 23 -1.55 3.10 -0.63
CA HIS A 23 -1.29 4.44 -0.13
C HIS A 23 -1.74 4.59 1.32
N THR A 24 -0.95 5.26 2.16
CA THR A 24 -1.34 5.55 3.54
C THR A 24 -2.06 6.89 3.60
N VAL A 25 -3.28 6.91 4.14
CA VAL A 25 -4.07 8.12 4.38
C VAL A 25 -4.09 8.40 5.88
N ARG A 26 -3.49 9.52 6.28
CA ARG A 26 -3.39 9.91 7.68
C ARG A 26 -4.78 10.02 8.30
N ASN A 27 -4.95 9.43 9.49
CA ASN A 27 -6.22 9.36 10.24
C ASN A 27 -7.38 8.62 9.54
N ALA A 28 -7.14 7.96 8.39
CA ALA A 28 -8.16 7.20 7.66
C ALA A 28 -7.74 5.76 7.33
N GLY A 29 -6.44 5.45 7.33
CA GLY A 29 -5.92 4.09 7.11
C GLY A 29 -5.21 3.95 5.77
N TYR A 30 -5.63 3.00 4.93
CA TYR A 30 -4.96 2.65 3.67
C TYR A 30 -5.95 2.71 2.49
N MET A 31 -5.46 3.19 1.35
CA MET A 31 -6.22 3.30 0.10
C MET A 31 -5.50 2.53 -1.01
N LEU A 32 -6.26 1.83 -1.85
CA LEU A 32 -5.75 1.21 -3.07
C LEU A 32 -5.99 2.13 -4.28
N ARG A 33 -4.93 2.51 -5.00
CA ARG A 33 -5.01 3.34 -6.22
C ARG A 33 -3.83 3.06 -7.14
N ALA A 34 -4.09 2.95 -8.45
CA ALA A 34 -3.07 2.68 -9.47
C ALA A 34 -2.42 3.94 -10.07
N ASP A 35 -2.83 5.13 -9.63
CA ASP A 35 -2.55 6.40 -10.26
C ASP A 35 -1.99 7.38 -9.22
N PRO A 36 -0.80 7.98 -9.45
CA PRO A 36 -0.29 9.04 -8.61
C PRO A 36 -1.07 10.32 -8.96
N ALA A 37 -1.99 10.73 -8.09
CA ALA A 37 -2.47 12.12 -8.14
C ALA A 37 -1.32 13.10 -7.89
#